data_AF-A0A183T4W8-F1
#
_entry.id   AF-A0A183T4W8-F1
#
_cell.length_a   1.000
_cell.length_b   1.000
_cell.length_c   1.000
_cell.angle_alpha   90.00
_cell.angle_beta   90.00
_cell.angle_gamma   90.00
#
_symmetry.space_group_name_H-M   'P 1'
#
loop_
_entity.id
_entity.type
_entity.pdbx_description
1 polymer ?
#
loop_
_entity_poly.entity_id
_entity_poly.type
_entity_poly.pdbx_seq_one_letter_code
_entity_poly.pdbx_strand_id
1 'polypeptide(L)'
;MLPSSLLTVLPYAAGMEINFVTINTRLDVVRMKSSTFTNVGIKSLTPGFLGSVLLPTVHSSLTSLAWSACCLPSCMYRTIAEMAIQGPFRKKRALNKHMDGKPFMKAVVLKTLIRKPKKPNSANRRCVKVRLSNGREVVAYVPGEGHNLQEHNIVLVRGGRCQDLIGVKHKIVRGKFDCAPVHKASR
;
A
#
# COMPACT_ATOMS: atom_id res chain seq x y z
N MET A 1 -25.32 6.01 -49.96
CA MET A 1 -26.05 7.29 -49.80
C MET A 1 -26.03 7.67 -48.33
N LEU A 2 -26.16 8.97 -48.03
CA LEU A 2 -26.28 9.56 -46.67
C LEU A 2 -27.72 9.35 -46.11
N PRO A 3 -28.06 9.57 -44.81
CA PRO A 3 -27.49 10.51 -43.82
C PRO A 3 -26.80 9.84 -42.61
N SER A 4 -25.92 10.46 -41.80
CA SER A 4 -25.62 11.86 -41.39
C SER A 4 -26.47 12.45 -40.25
N SER A 5 -25.78 13.12 -39.32
CA SER A 5 -26.28 13.92 -38.17
C SER A 5 -27.26 13.28 -37.18
N LEU A 6 -26.77 13.02 -35.96
CA LEU A 6 -27.33 13.59 -34.73
C LEU A 6 -26.25 13.63 -33.65
N LEU A 7 -25.91 14.83 -33.16
CA LEU A 7 -24.86 15.06 -32.16
C LEU A 7 -25.51 15.73 -30.94
N THR A 8 -25.81 14.96 -29.89
CA THR A 8 -26.38 15.48 -28.64
C THR A 8 -25.27 15.85 -27.67
N VAL A 9 -25.04 17.15 -27.48
CA VAL A 9 -24.09 17.67 -26.48
C VAL A 9 -24.77 17.70 -25.11
N LEU A 10 -24.14 17.05 -24.12
CA LEU A 10 -24.46 17.23 -22.69
C LEU A 10 -23.22 17.84 -21.98
N PRO A 11 -23.39 18.90 -21.17
CA PRO A 11 -22.26 19.55 -20.49
C PRO A 11 -21.96 18.92 -19.12
N TYR A 12 -20.68 19.02 -18.70
CA TYR A 12 -20.18 18.87 -17.31
C TYR A 12 -20.44 17.50 -16.61
N ALA A 13 -19.43 16.77 -16.13
CA ALA A 13 -18.30 17.23 -15.30
C ALA A 13 -17.18 16.17 -15.19
N ALA A 14 -16.00 16.59 -14.69
CA ALA A 14 -14.90 15.77 -14.15
C ALA A 14 -14.50 14.50 -14.96
N GLY A 15 -13.51 14.66 -15.85
CA GLY A 15 -13.01 13.55 -16.68
C GLY A 15 -12.36 12.40 -15.88
N MET A 16 -12.79 11.18 -16.18
CA MET A 16 -12.07 9.94 -15.87
C MET A 16 -12.09 9.03 -17.11
N GLU A 17 -10.95 8.89 -17.78
CA GLU A 17 -10.82 7.95 -18.90
C GLU A 17 -10.85 6.50 -18.39
N ILE A 18 -11.83 5.72 -18.83
CA ILE A 18 -11.92 4.28 -18.51
C ILE A 18 -11.47 3.47 -19.74
N ASN A 19 -10.16 3.24 -19.84
CA ASN A 19 -9.58 2.36 -20.84
C ASN A 19 -9.88 0.89 -20.49
N PHE A 20 -10.92 0.32 -21.08
CA PHE A 20 -11.22 -1.12 -21.00
C PHE A 20 -10.28 -1.93 -21.90
N VAL A 21 -9.56 -2.89 -21.32
CA VAL A 21 -8.81 -3.92 -22.07
C VAL A 21 -9.32 -5.29 -21.64
N THR A 22 -10.11 -5.93 -22.49
CA THR A 22 -10.75 -7.22 -22.21
C THR A 22 -9.75 -8.36 -22.35
N ILE A 23 -9.30 -8.93 -21.22
CA ILE A 23 -8.57 -10.20 -21.20
C ILE A 23 -9.17 -11.12 -20.13
N ASN A 24 -9.94 -12.09 -20.60
CA ASN A 24 -10.27 -13.40 -20.01
C ASN A 24 -10.34 -13.55 -18.47
N THR A 25 -11.57 -13.76 -18.00
CA THR A 25 -11.91 -14.63 -16.85
C THR A 25 -11.17 -14.40 -15.53
N ARG A 26 -11.57 -13.37 -14.76
CA ARG A 26 -11.93 -13.41 -13.31
C ARG A 26 -12.10 -11.98 -12.77
N LEU A 27 -13.21 -11.68 -12.10
CA LEU A 27 -13.49 -10.34 -11.56
C LEU A 27 -12.71 -10.05 -10.27
N ASP A 28 -11.44 -9.63 -10.40
CA ASP A 28 -10.66 -9.12 -9.27
C ASP A 28 -10.88 -7.61 -9.07
N VAL A 29 -11.63 -7.26 -8.01
CA VAL A 29 -11.98 -5.86 -7.70
C VAL A 29 -10.74 -5.05 -7.29
N VAL A 30 -10.36 -4.08 -8.12
CA VAL A 30 -9.27 -3.13 -7.83
C VAL A 30 -9.69 -2.19 -6.70
N ARG A 31 -9.22 -2.49 -5.49
CA ARG A 31 -9.52 -1.70 -4.27
C ARG A 31 -8.93 -0.29 -4.35
N MET A 32 -9.80 0.72 -4.51
CA MET A 32 -9.45 2.12 -4.31
C MET A 32 -8.84 2.39 -2.92
N LYS A 33 -7.97 3.40 -2.85
CA LYS A 33 -7.47 3.98 -1.60
C LYS A 33 -8.00 5.41 -1.47
N SER A 34 -8.97 5.62 -0.59
CA SER A 34 -9.23 6.96 -0.06
C SER A 34 -8.18 7.33 0.99
N SER A 35 -7.71 8.57 0.95
CA SER A 35 -6.76 9.14 1.91
C SER A 35 -7.48 10.05 2.89
N THR A 36 -7.26 9.81 4.18
CA THR A 36 -7.29 10.79 5.29
C THR A 36 -8.08 12.08 5.11
N PHE A 37 -9.16 12.24 5.87
CA PHE A 37 -9.55 13.55 6.41
C PHE A 37 -9.74 13.45 7.94
N THR A 38 -9.66 14.58 8.62
CA THR A 38 -9.34 14.66 10.06
C THR A 38 -10.54 14.69 11.00
N ASN A 39 -10.34 14.19 12.23
CA ASN A 39 -11.26 14.41 13.35
C ASN A 39 -11.48 15.90 13.61
N VAL A 40 -12.74 16.30 13.83
CA VAL A 40 -13.12 17.52 14.52
C VAL A 40 -14.15 17.14 15.58
N GLY A 41 -13.80 17.28 16.86
CA GLY A 41 -14.70 16.97 17.98
C GLY A 41 -15.68 18.11 18.24
N ILE A 42 -16.97 17.79 18.30
CA ILE A 42 -18.03 18.75 18.65
C ILE A 42 -18.18 18.76 20.18
N LYS A 43 -18.12 19.96 20.78
CA LYS A 43 -18.33 20.16 22.21
C LYS A 43 -19.82 20.38 22.50
N SER A 44 -20.29 19.86 23.62
CA SER A 44 -21.65 20.09 24.14
C SER A 44 -21.85 21.54 24.59
N LEU A 45 -23.00 22.13 24.25
CA LEU A 45 -23.51 23.37 24.84
C LEU A 45 -24.98 23.17 25.27
N THR A 46 -25.38 23.88 26.32
CA THR A 46 -26.66 23.73 27.03
C THR A 46 -27.79 24.55 26.40
N PRO A 47 -29.07 24.10 26.52
CA PRO A 47 -30.22 24.85 26.01
C PRO A 47 -30.53 26.10 26.85
N GLY A 48 -30.91 27.19 26.19
CA GLY A 48 -31.41 28.42 26.81
C GLY A 48 -32.94 28.41 26.94
N PHE A 49 -33.45 28.98 28.04
CA PHE A 49 -34.88 29.05 28.38
C PHE A 49 -35.53 30.29 27.78
N LEU A 50 -36.77 30.19 27.27
CA LEU A 50 -37.77 31.26 27.18
C LEU A 50 -39.14 30.68 26.77
N GLY A 51 -40.24 31.19 27.35
CA GLY A 51 -41.62 30.91 26.91
C GLY A 51 -42.10 31.91 25.86
N SER A 52 -43.38 32.07 25.49
CA SER A 52 -44.66 31.34 25.69
C SER A 52 -45.77 32.15 24.97
N VAL A 53 -47.06 31.82 24.81
CA VAL A 53 -48.01 30.80 25.34
C VAL A 53 -49.05 30.52 24.22
N LEU A 54 -49.77 29.38 24.22
CA LEU A 54 -51.23 29.27 23.93
C LEU A 54 -51.74 27.79 23.99
N LEU A 55 -53.06 27.59 23.93
CA LEU A 55 -53.77 26.38 24.39
C LEU A 55 -54.04 25.29 23.32
N PRO A 56 -54.45 24.06 23.72
CA PRO A 56 -54.39 22.87 22.85
C PRO A 56 -55.66 22.59 22.04
N THR A 57 -55.51 21.77 21.00
CA THR A 57 -56.58 20.98 20.37
C THR A 57 -56.26 19.48 20.43
N VAL A 58 -57.29 18.65 20.53
CA VAL A 58 -57.17 17.21 20.83
C VAL A 58 -57.17 16.35 19.56
N HIS A 59 -56.10 15.55 19.38
CA HIS A 59 -56.24 14.24 18.74
C HIS A 59 -55.20 13.24 19.25
N SER A 60 -55.69 12.15 19.83
CA SER A 60 -54.90 11.06 20.39
C SER A 60 -54.83 9.88 19.42
N SER A 61 -53.69 9.68 18.74
CA SER A 61 -53.47 8.53 17.84
C SER A 61 -52.06 7.96 17.94
N LEU A 62 -51.77 7.36 19.10
CA LEU A 62 -50.86 6.24 19.35
C LEU A 62 -49.59 6.09 18.46
N THR A 63 -48.70 7.08 18.43
CA THR A 63 -47.33 6.92 17.87
C THR A 63 -46.39 6.27 18.89
N SER A 64 -46.67 5.02 19.25
CA SER A 64 -45.83 4.21 20.16
C SER A 64 -44.53 3.74 19.48
N LEU A 65 -43.66 4.69 19.13
CA LEU A 65 -42.25 4.44 18.83
C LEU A 65 -41.51 4.08 20.12
N ALA A 66 -41.82 2.89 20.64
CA ALA A 66 -41.22 2.32 21.83
C ALA A 66 -39.73 2.08 21.57
N TRP A 67 -38.91 3.00 22.06
CA TRP A 67 -37.45 3.04 21.95
C TRP A 67 -36.81 1.90 22.78
N SER A 68 -36.98 0.66 22.31
CA SER A 68 -36.55 -0.56 23.01
C SER A 68 -35.89 -1.59 22.09
N ALA A 69 -35.40 -1.16 20.92
CA ALA A 69 -34.30 -1.81 20.24
C ALA A 69 -32.97 -1.45 20.94
N CYS A 70 -32.84 -1.85 22.21
CA CYS A 70 -31.55 -1.87 22.90
C CYS A 70 -30.69 -2.97 22.28
N CYS A 71 -30.15 -2.67 21.09
CA CYS A 71 -29.23 -3.50 20.34
C CYS A 71 -27.91 -3.63 21.10
N LEU A 72 -27.92 -4.45 22.15
CA LEU A 72 -26.73 -5.00 22.77
C LEU A 72 -25.85 -5.54 21.63
N PRO A 73 -24.62 -5.03 21.46
CA PRO A 73 -23.66 -5.62 20.54
C PRO A 73 -23.23 -6.94 21.16
N SER A 74 -24.04 -7.98 20.92
CA SER A 74 -23.74 -9.33 21.35
C SER A 74 -22.35 -9.68 20.83
N CYS A 75 -21.46 -10.05 21.75
CA CYS A 75 -20.13 -10.54 21.45
C CYS A 75 -20.25 -11.94 20.82
N MET A 76 -20.76 -11.98 19.59
CA MET A 76 -21.11 -13.19 18.88
C MET A 76 -19.87 -14.03 18.61
N TYR A 77 -19.65 -14.98 19.51
CA TYR A 77 -18.94 -16.21 19.19
C TYR A 77 -19.61 -16.82 17.94
N ARG A 78 -18.80 -17.26 16.98
CA ARG A 78 -19.32 -17.99 15.82
C ARG A 78 -19.80 -19.36 16.27
N THR A 79 -20.84 -19.85 15.61
CA THR A 79 -21.33 -21.21 15.82
C THR A 79 -20.29 -22.24 15.37
N ILE A 80 -20.33 -23.43 15.96
CA ILE A 80 -19.44 -24.55 15.57
C ILE A 80 -19.65 -24.90 14.08
N ALA A 81 -20.89 -24.81 13.58
CA ALA A 81 -21.21 -25.00 12.17
C ALA A 81 -20.54 -23.96 11.25
N GLU A 82 -20.61 -22.67 11.58
CA GLU A 82 -19.87 -21.63 10.85
C GLU A 82 -18.36 -21.86 10.88
N MET A 83 -17.81 -22.25 12.03
CA MET A 83 -16.38 -22.54 12.16
C MET A 83 -15.95 -23.75 11.33
N ALA A 84 -16.78 -24.79 11.23
CA ALA A 84 -16.55 -25.93 10.36
C ALA A 84 -16.59 -25.55 8.86
N ILE A 85 -17.55 -24.70 8.45
CA ILE A 85 -17.69 -24.20 7.08
C ILE A 85 -16.52 -23.28 6.69
N GLN A 86 -16.05 -22.43 7.61
CA GLN A 86 -15.00 -21.44 7.34
C GLN A 86 -13.58 -21.99 7.47
N GLY A 87 -13.39 -23.01 8.32
CA GLY A 87 -12.11 -23.64 8.59
C GLY A 87 -11.10 -22.75 9.35
N PRO A 88 -9.87 -23.24 9.56
CA PRO A 88 -8.85 -22.53 10.35
C PRO A 88 -8.34 -21.27 9.65
N PHE A 89 -8.14 -20.20 10.43
CA PHE A 89 -7.74 -18.88 9.93
C PHE A 89 -6.41 -18.87 9.15
N ARG A 90 -6.51 -18.76 7.82
CA ARG A 90 -5.36 -18.73 6.90
C ARG A 90 -4.72 -17.33 6.84
N LYS A 91 -3.63 -17.14 7.60
CA LYS A 91 -2.79 -15.92 7.58
C LYS A 91 -2.24 -15.64 6.17
N LYS A 92 -2.78 -14.62 5.48
CA LYS A 92 -2.28 -14.15 4.17
C LYS A 92 -0.84 -13.61 4.30
N ARG A 93 0.12 -14.22 3.61
CA ARG A 93 1.52 -13.78 3.61
C ARG A 93 1.66 -12.47 2.83
N ALA A 94 2.46 -11.53 3.33
CA ALA A 94 2.69 -10.25 2.66
C ALA A 94 3.68 -10.39 1.48
N LEU A 95 3.34 -9.81 0.33
CA LEU A 95 4.22 -9.73 -0.85
C LEU A 95 5.42 -8.79 -0.61
N ASN A 96 6.44 -8.90 -1.47
CA ASN A 96 7.65 -8.08 -1.44
C ASN A 96 7.36 -6.58 -1.72
N LYS A 97 6.94 -5.82 -0.69
CA LYS A 97 6.61 -4.38 -0.71
C LYS A 97 7.73 -3.44 -1.19
N HIS A 98 8.93 -3.96 -1.44
CA HIS A 98 10.12 -3.17 -1.83
C HIS A 98 10.61 -3.46 -3.25
N MET A 99 10.02 -4.46 -3.92
CA MET A 99 10.26 -4.83 -5.31
C MET A 99 8.94 -4.88 -6.09
N ASP A 100 7.89 -4.26 -5.53
CA ASP A 100 6.52 -4.21 -6.07
C ASP A 100 6.00 -5.60 -6.45
N GLY A 101 6.17 -6.56 -5.52
CA GLY A 101 5.81 -7.98 -5.67
C GLY A 101 6.88 -8.86 -6.31
N LYS A 102 7.76 -8.30 -7.15
CA LYS A 102 8.75 -9.04 -7.95
C LYS A 102 9.85 -9.68 -7.05
N PRO A 103 10.44 -10.82 -7.44
CA PRO A 103 11.56 -11.43 -6.69
C PRO A 103 12.89 -10.71 -6.94
N PHE A 104 13.14 -10.34 -8.20
CA PHE A 104 14.33 -9.65 -8.69
C PHE A 104 13.94 -8.55 -9.69
N MET A 105 14.80 -7.54 -9.85
CA MET A 105 14.64 -6.49 -10.86
C MET A 105 16.01 -6.09 -11.43
N LYS A 106 16.04 -5.72 -12.73
CA LYS A 106 17.18 -5.04 -13.36
C LYS A 106 17.27 -3.61 -12.82
N ALA A 107 18.49 -3.11 -12.63
CA ALA A 107 18.76 -1.74 -12.24
C ALA A 107 20.04 -1.22 -12.91
N VAL A 108 20.16 0.11 -13.00
CA VAL A 108 21.36 0.81 -13.47
C VAL A 108 22.01 1.51 -12.28
N VAL A 109 23.34 1.46 -12.17
CA VAL A 109 24.09 2.18 -11.14
C VAL A 109 24.12 3.66 -11.46
N LEU A 110 23.76 4.48 -10.47
CA LEU A 110 23.88 5.94 -10.53
C LEU A 110 25.18 6.42 -9.88
N LYS A 111 25.52 5.89 -8.70
CA LYS A 111 26.82 6.11 -8.04
C LYS A 111 27.12 5.08 -6.97
N THR A 112 28.39 4.78 -6.74
CA THR A 112 28.84 4.02 -5.56
C THR A 112 28.80 4.91 -4.30
N LEU A 113 28.68 4.30 -3.12
CA LEU A 113 28.73 5.02 -1.85
C LEU A 113 29.08 4.13 -0.66
N ILE A 114 29.93 4.63 0.23
CA ILE A 114 30.23 3.98 1.51
C ILE A 114 29.26 4.52 2.56
N ARG A 115 28.64 3.62 3.35
CA ARG A 115 27.83 4.01 4.52
C ARG A 115 28.38 3.38 5.79
N LYS A 116 28.38 4.16 6.88
CA LYS A 116 28.58 3.65 8.23
C LYS A 116 27.31 2.89 8.69
N PRO A 117 27.45 1.80 9.46
CA PRO A 117 26.33 1.11 10.09
C PRO A 117 25.77 1.91 11.28
N LYS A 118 24.67 1.44 11.86
CA LYS A 118 24.24 1.89 13.20
C LYS A 118 25.23 1.43 14.29
N LYS A 119 25.36 2.21 15.36
CA LYS A 119 25.89 1.76 16.66
C LYS A 119 25.10 0.49 17.10
N PRO A 120 25.73 -0.57 17.64
CA PRO A 120 27.11 -0.66 18.17
C PRO A 120 28.22 -0.85 17.13
N ASN A 121 27.90 -1.16 15.87
CA ASN A 121 28.90 -1.59 14.89
C ASN A 121 29.70 -0.40 14.33
N SER A 122 30.96 -0.64 13.96
CA SER A 122 31.85 0.34 13.31
C SER A 122 32.50 -0.29 12.06
N ALA A 123 32.03 0.09 10.87
CA ALA A 123 32.50 -0.47 9.60
C ALA A 123 32.26 0.47 8.42
N ASN A 124 32.92 0.21 7.29
CA ASN A 124 32.62 0.82 5.99
C ASN A 124 31.80 -0.19 5.16
N ARG A 125 30.48 -0.01 5.05
CA ARG A 125 29.61 -0.91 4.26
C ARG A 125 29.49 -0.40 2.82
N ARG A 126 29.93 -1.23 1.86
CA ARG A 126 29.88 -0.97 0.42
C ARG A 126 28.43 -0.96 -0.08
N CYS A 127 27.96 0.18 -0.58
CA CYS A 127 26.59 0.39 -1.07
C CYS A 127 26.62 1.07 -2.44
N VAL A 128 25.49 1.05 -3.14
CA VAL A 128 25.35 1.66 -4.47
C VAL A 128 23.96 2.30 -4.58
N LYS A 129 23.87 3.52 -5.12
CA LYS A 129 22.62 4.16 -5.52
C LYS A 129 22.27 3.62 -6.89
N VAL A 130 21.11 2.99 -7.03
CA VAL A 130 20.66 2.33 -8.26
C VAL A 130 19.29 2.87 -8.67
N ARG A 131 19.09 3.06 -9.97
CA ARG A 131 17.78 3.32 -10.57
C ARG A 131 17.17 1.99 -10.98
N LEU A 132 16.09 1.60 -10.31
CA LEU A 132 15.35 0.36 -10.60
C LEU A 132 14.59 0.48 -11.92
N SER A 133 14.28 -0.66 -12.56
CA SER A 133 13.42 -0.71 -13.75
C SER A 133 12.04 -0.07 -13.56
N ASN A 134 11.52 0.00 -12.32
CA ASN A 134 10.28 0.70 -11.99
C ASN A 134 10.51 2.23 -11.79
N GLY A 135 11.52 2.82 -12.42
CA GLY A 135 11.92 4.24 -12.33
C GLY A 135 12.56 4.69 -11.01
N ARG A 136 12.19 4.05 -9.89
CA ARG A 136 12.55 4.42 -8.50
C ARG A 136 14.05 4.34 -8.23
N GLU A 137 14.61 5.39 -7.64
CA GLU A 137 15.96 5.39 -7.08
C GLU A 137 15.98 4.72 -5.70
N VAL A 138 16.94 3.83 -5.47
CA VAL A 138 17.10 3.12 -4.18
C VAL A 138 18.59 2.91 -3.87
N VAL A 139 18.95 2.75 -2.60
CA VAL A 139 20.30 2.29 -2.22
C VAL A 139 20.27 0.79 -1.97
N ALA A 140 21.11 0.06 -2.71
CA ALA A 140 21.32 -1.37 -2.55
C ALA A 140 22.68 -1.67 -1.88
N TYR A 141 22.73 -2.74 -1.10
CA TYR A 141 23.97 -3.24 -0.48
C TYR A 141 24.71 -4.21 -1.40
N VAL A 142 26.04 -4.14 -1.38
CA VAL A 142 26.93 -5.03 -2.13
C VAL A 142 27.42 -6.14 -1.20
N PRO A 143 27.03 -7.41 -1.41
CA PRO A 143 27.55 -8.51 -0.61
C PRO A 143 28.97 -8.90 -1.03
N GLY A 144 29.72 -9.47 -0.09
CA GLY A 144 31.07 -9.98 -0.30
C GLY A 144 32.17 -8.91 -0.28
N GLU A 145 33.36 -9.31 -0.71
CA GLU A 145 34.58 -8.50 -0.70
C GLU A 145 34.88 -7.93 -2.10
N GLY A 146 35.51 -6.75 -2.12
CA GLY A 146 35.68 -5.92 -3.32
C GLY A 146 34.37 -5.56 -4.04
N HIS A 147 34.44 -4.74 -5.08
CA HIS A 147 33.49 -4.72 -6.21
C HIS A 147 34.06 -3.89 -7.35
N ASN A 148 33.75 -4.29 -8.59
CA ASN A 148 34.04 -3.52 -9.81
C ASN A 148 32.76 -2.86 -10.35
N LEU A 149 32.00 -2.19 -9.48
CA LEU A 149 30.82 -1.43 -9.89
C LEU A 149 31.19 0.03 -10.09
N GLN A 150 30.94 0.51 -11.29
CA GLN A 150 31.10 1.90 -11.70
C GLN A 150 29.72 2.49 -12.03
N GLU A 151 29.67 3.76 -12.43
CA GLU A 151 28.43 4.41 -12.86
C GLU A 151 27.97 3.84 -14.21
N HIS A 152 26.66 3.88 -14.48
CA HIS A 152 26.00 3.24 -15.63
C HIS A 152 26.02 1.69 -15.69
N ASN A 153 26.83 1.00 -14.89
CA ASN A 153 26.81 -0.47 -14.82
C ASN A 153 25.41 -1.03 -14.54
N ILE A 154 25.10 -2.16 -15.16
CA ILE A 154 23.83 -2.90 -15.03
C ILE A 154 23.98 -3.94 -13.92
N VAL A 155 22.99 -4.00 -13.02
CA VAL A 155 23.00 -4.92 -11.87
C VAL A 155 21.65 -5.60 -11.66
N LEU A 156 21.67 -6.82 -11.10
CA LEU A 156 20.47 -7.52 -10.65
C LEU A 156 20.25 -7.26 -9.17
N VAL A 157 19.10 -6.70 -8.82
CA VAL A 157 18.74 -6.37 -7.44
C VAL A 157 17.70 -7.36 -6.92
N ARG A 158 17.88 -7.83 -5.69
CA ARG A 158 16.90 -8.63 -4.93
C ARG A 158 16.41 -7.89 -3.68
N GLY A 159 15.20 -8.24 -3.23
CA GLY A 159 14.73 -7.85 -1.91
C GLY A 159 15.62 -8.45 -0.80
N GLY A 160 15.93 -7.66 0.23
CA GLY A 160 16.66 -8.13 1.41
C GLY A 160 17.21 -7.00 2.27
N ARG A 161 16.70 -6.85 3.49
CA ARG A 161 17.22 -5.89 4.48
C ARG A 161 18.67 -6.21 4.88
N CYS A 162 19.48 -5.17 5.08
CA CYS A 162 20.69 -5.25 5.89
C CYS A 162 20.36 -4.83 7.33
N GLN A 163 20.72 -5.64 8.34
CA GLN A 163 20.44 -5.30 9.74
C GLN A 163 21.18 -4.03 10.20
N ASP A 164 22.39 -3.82 9.69
CA ASP A 164 23.30 -2.71 10.00
C ASP A 164 22.86 -1.33 9.50
N LEU A 165 22.19 -1.29 8.34
CA LEU A 165 22.06 -0.07 7.54
C LEU A 165 20.62 0.43 7.56
N ILE A 166 20.44 1.65 8.04
CA ILE A 166 19.16 2.34 8.05
C ILE A 166 18.72 2.60 6.59
N GLY A 167 17.47 2.25 6.28
CA GLY A 167 16.88 2.44 4.95
C GLY A 167 17.30 1.46 3.84
N VAL A 168 18.36 0.66 4.02
CA VAL A 168 18.87 -0.24 2.97
C VAL A 168 18.14 -1.59 3.00
N LYS A 169 17.19 -1.75 2.06
CA LYS A 169 16.25 -2.88 1.99
C LYS A 169 16.46 -3.79 0.77
N HIS A 170 17.50 -3.51 0.00
CA HIS A 170 17.82 -4.11 -1.30
C HIS A 170 19.26 -4.62 -1.27
N LYS A 171 19.50 -5.79 -1.89
CA LYS A 171 20.83 -6.38 -2.04
C LYS A 171 21.10 -6.65 -3.51
N ILE A 172 22.33 -6.42 -3.94
CA ILE A 172 22.79 -6.76 -5.29
C ILE A 172 23.12 -8.26 -5.34
N VAL A 173 22.79 -8.92 -6.44
CA VAL A 173 23.14 -10.32 -6.72
C VAL A 173 24.50 -10.38 -7.39
N ARG A 174 25.40 -11.26 -6.91
CA ARG A 174 26.71 -11.53 -7.51
C ARG A 174 26.60 -12.61 -8.59
N GLY A 175 27.49 -12.56 -9.59
CA GLY A 175 27.51 -13.49 -10.72
C GLY A 175 26.43 -13.21 -11.77
N LYS A 176 25.92 -11.98 -11.88
CA LYS A 176 24.95 -11.61 -12.93
C LYS A 176 25.05 -10.15 -13.35
N PHE A 177 25.01 -9.91 -14.66
CA PHE A 177 25.43 -8.65 -15.28
C PHE A 177 26.84 -8.26 -14.77
N ASP A 178 27.12 -6.97 -14.60
CA ASP A 178 28.48 -6.46 -14.35
C ASP A 178 28.97 -6.75 -12.91
N CYS A 179 28.13 -7.40 -12.10
CA CYS A 179 28.48 -7.89 -10.78
C CYS A 179 29.29 -9.18 -10.84
N ALA A 180 30.59 -9.04 -11.15
CA ALA A 180 31.56 -10.13 -11.07
C ALA A 180 31.47 -10.92 -9.74
N PRO A 181 31.65 -12.25 -9.78
CA PRO A 181 31.68 -13.08 -8.57
C PRO A 181 32.83 -12.70 -7.65
N VAL A 182 32.68 -13.00 -6.36
CA VAL A 182 33.75 -12.77 -5.38
C VAL A 182 34.87 -13.76 -5.65
N HIS A 183 36.07 -13.24 -5.97
CA HIS A 183 37.26 -14.08 -6.07
C HIS A 183 37.58 -14.68 -4.69
N LYS A 184 37.83 -15.99 -4.68
CA LYS A 184 38.49 -16.66 -3.56
C LYS A 184 39.96 -16.80 -3.95
N ALA A 185 40.88 -16.57 -3.03
CA ALA A 185 42.23 -17.09 -3.21
C ALA A 185 42.15 -18.63 -3.26
N SER A 186 42.81 -19.24 -4.23
CA SER A 186 43.16 -20.66 -4.15
C SER A 186 44.08 -20.86 -2.94
N ARG A 187 43.76 -21.86 -2.12
CA ARG A 187 44.68 -22.41 -1.14
C ARG A 187 45.57 -23.45 -1.81
#